data_AF-A0A3N4HT82-F1
#
_entry.id   AF-A0A3N4HT82-F1
#
_cell.length_a   1.000
_cell.length_b   1.000
_cell.length_c   1.000
_cell.angle_alpha   90.00
_cell.angle_beta   90.00
_cell.angle_gamma   90.00
#
_symmetry.space_group_name_H-M   'P 1'
#
loop_
_entity.id
_entity.type
_entity.pdbx_description
1 polymer ?
#
loop_
_entity_poly.entity_id
_entity_poly.type
_entity_poly.pdbx_seq_one_letter_code
_entity_poly.pdbx_strand_id
1 'polypeptide(L)'
;MAECAAGGHLQGFFTLPAELRLEIYSHCPPFTLLQLSCSNHFFYHEINRSPKLYQSSPDYKCCSLVTAGSNCVRHGTPKISMSMITRISDWKERTLFNKLYPQKDWYYGPDEEIEGTRLSYARCLHCSKVGRFYLYSYGRCEPCEVSSNRFMDSLNMDFHEGIADRTDDASDI
;
A
#
# COMPACT_ATOMS: atom_id res chain seq x y z
N MET A 1 -18.58 -42.29 16.48
CA MET A 1 -19.22 -40.96 16.35
C MET A 1 -18.58 -40.08 17.40
N ALA A 2 -17.66 -39.20 17.01
CA ALA A 2 -16.93 -38.31 17.92
C ALA A 2 -17.48 -36.89 17.74
N GLU A 3 -18.16 -36.38 18.77
CA GLU A 3 -18.60 -34.99 18.83
C GLU A 3 -17.39 -34.08 19.08
N CYS A 4 -17.09 -33.22 18.11
CA CYS A 4 -16.10 -32.16 18.24
C CYS A 4 -16.64 -31.04 19.16
N ALA A 5 -16.43 -31.17 20.47
CA ALA A 5 -16.72 -30.12 21.47
C ALA A 5 -15.70 -28.97 21.43
N ALA A 6 -15.49 -28.34 20.27
CA ALA A 6 -14.51 -27.27 20.06
C ALA A 6 -15.14 -25.85 20.02
N GLY A 7 -16.21 -25.61 20.79
CA GLY A 7 -17.01 -24.38 20.71
C GLY A 7 -16.74 -23.31 21.78
N GLY A 8 -15.88 -23.55 22.78
CA GLY A 8 -15.80 -22.69 23.97
C GLY A 8 -14.91 -21.44 23.86
N HIS A 9 -13.99 -21.37 22.90
CA HIS A 9 -12.89 -20.38 23.01
C HIS A 9 -13.23 -18.99 22.44
N LEU A 10 -14.18 -18.90 21.50
CA LEU A 10 -14.59 -17.61 20.93
C LEU A 10 -15.62 -16.86 21.79
N GLN A 11 -16.32 -17.56 22.69
CA GLN A 11 -17.25 -16.92 23.62
C GLN A 11 -16.56 -15.84 24.47
N GLY A 12 -15.34 -16.10 24.93
CA GLY A 12 -14.59 -15.16 25.76
C GLY A 12 -14.34 -13.81 25.09
N PHE A 13 -14.04 -13.79 23.78
CA PHE A 13 -13.79 -12.53 23.08
C PHE A 13 -15.08 -11.74 22.87
N PHE A 14 -16.16 -12.39 22.42
CA PHE A 14 -17.44 -11.71 22.19
C PHE A 14 -18.12 -11.24 23.49
N THR A 15 -17.78 -11.82 24.64
CA THR A 15 -18.25 -11.34 25.96
C THR A 15 -17.53 -10.10 26.46
N LEU A 16 -16.41 -9.69 25.85
CA LEU A 16 -15.74 -8.46 26.24
C LEU A 16 -16.61 -7.24 25.88
N PRO A 17 -16.72 -6.25 26.79
CA PRO A 17 -17.23 -4.93 26.47
C PRO A 17 -16.58 -4.35 25.21
N ALA A 18 -17.36 -3.56 24.45
CA ALA A 18 -16.91 -3.00 23.18
C ALA A 18 -15.65 -2.14 23.33
N GLU A 19 -15.53 -1.43 24.44
CA GLU A 19 -14.40 -0.57 24.77
C GLU A 19 -13.09 -1.37 24.85
N LEU A 20 -13.12 -2.53 25.51
CA LEU A 20 -11.94 -3.39 25.62
C LEU A 20 -11.57 -4.01 24.27
N ARG A 21 -12.56 -4.32 23.43
CA ARG A 21 -12.31 -4.85 22.08
C ARG A 21 -11.70 -3.78 21.17
N LEU A 22 -12.22 -2.54 21.23
CA LEU A 22 -11.66 -1.40 20.50
C LEU A 22 -10.23 -1.07 20.98
N GLU A 23 -9.97 -1.16 22.27
CA GLU A 23 -8.61 -1.01 22.82
C GLU A 23 -7.68 -2.08 22.25
N ILE A 24 -8.08 -3.36 22.23
CA ILE A 24 -7.28 -4.44 21.60
C ILE A 24 -7.01 -4.15 20.12
N TYR A 25 -8.01 -3.70 19.37
CA TYR A 25 -7.84 -3.33 17.97
C TYR A 25 -6.89 -2.15 17.77
N SER A 26 -6.81 -1.22 18.72
CA SER A 26 -5.90 -0.07 18.64
C SER A 26 -4.43 -0.47 18.64
N HIS A 27 -4.11 -1.64 19.21
CA HIS A 27 -2.77 -2.23 19.22
C HIS A 27 -2.49 -3.10 17.98
N CYS A 28 -3.49 -3.28 17.11
CA CYS A 28 -3.36 -4.10 15.91
C CYS A 28 -2.97 -3.25 14.70
N PRO A 29 -1.97 -3.70 13.91
CA PRO A 29 -1.64 -3.05 12.63
C PRO A 29 -2.82 -3.13 11.63
N PRO A 30 -2.90 -2.19 10.66
CA PRO A 30 -4.01 -2.13 9.69
C PRO A 30 -4.23 -3.43 8.91
N PHE A 31 -3.16 -4.16 8.61
CA PHE A 31 -3.26 -5.44 7.92
C PHE A 31 -3.96 -6.50 8.78
N THR A 32 -3.58 -6.63 10.04
CA THR A 32 -4.28 -7.49 11.00
C THR A 32 -5.76 -7.07 11.15
N LEU A 33 -6.06 -5.77 11.25
CA LEU A 33 -7.44 -5.27 11.30
C LEU A 33 -8.24 -5.65 10.05
N LEU A 34 -7.61 -5.58 8.86
CA LEU A 34 -8.23 -6.03 7.63
C LEU A 34 -8.54 -7.54 7.69
N GLN A 35 -7.59 -8.37 8.12
CA GLN A 35 -7.82 -9.82 8.25
C GLN A 35 -8.93 -10.14 9.24
N LEU A 36 -8.97 -9.46 10.40
CA LEU A 36 -10.06 -9.59 11.36
C LEU A 36 -11.40 -9.22 10.74
N SER A 37 -11.46 -8.12 9.98
CA SER A 37 -12.67 -7.70 9.27
C SER A 37 -13.13 -8.71 8.21
N CYS A 38 -12.21 -9.44 7.58
CA CYS A 38 -12.54 -10.49 6.62
C CYS A 38 -12.98 -11.80 7.28
N SER A 39 -12.58 -12.04 8.53
CA SER A 39 -12.87 -13.30 9.22
C SER A 39 -14.29 -13.40 9.79
N ASN A 40 -14.91 -12.27 10.16
CA ASN A 40 -16.24 -12.26 10.79
C ASN A 40 -16.97 -10.94 10.57
N HIS A 41 -18.27 -10.99 10.25
CA HIS A 41 -19.14 -9.82 10.07
C HIS A 41 -19.21 -8.90 11.31
N PHE A 42 -19.11 -9.47 12.51
CA PHE A 42 -19.12 -8.71 13.74
C PHE A 42 -17.88 -7.80 13.84
N PHE A 43 -16.68 -8.36 13.62
CA PHE A 43 -15.44 -7.58 13.56
C PHE A 43 -15.47 -6.57 12.42
N TYR A 44 -16.00 -6.97 11.27
CA TYR A 44 -16.18 -6.05 10.15
C TYR A 44 -16.99 -4.82 10.53
N HIS A 45 -18.15 -4.99 11.16
CA HIS A 45 -19.00 -3.85 11.55
C HIS A 45 -18.34 -2.99 12.62
N GLU A 46 -17.67 -3.59 13.59
CA GLU A 46 -17.05 -2.85 14.68
C GLU A 46 -15.83 -2.05 14.22
N ILE A 47 -14.91 -2.69 13.47
CA ILE A 47 -13.71 -2.03 12.95
C ILE A 47 -14.09 -0.89 12.01
N ASN A 48 -15.06 -1.10 11.10
CA ASN A 48 -15.47 -0.07 10.15
C ASN A 48 -16.35 1.04 10.77
N ARG A 49 -16.89 0.85 11.97
CA ARG A 49 -17.57 1.92 12.73
C ARG A 49 -16.60 2.87 13.43
N SER A 50 -15.34 2.44 13.61
CA SER A 50 -14.30 3.20 14.32
C SER A 50 -13.07 3.45 13.43
N PRO A 51 -13.16 4.31 12.39
CA PRO A 51 -12.04 4.58 11.48
C PRO A 51 -10.76 5.08 12.16
N LYS A 52 -10.88 5.69 13.35
CA LYS A 52 -9.76 6.14 14.18
C LYS A 52 -8.75 5.02 14.47
N LEU A 53 -9.19 3.76 14.48
CA LEU A 53 -8.34 2.60 14.73
C LEU A 53 -7.23 2.43 13.69
N TYR A 54 -7.54 2.67 12.42
CA TYR A 54 -6.59 2.47 11.33
C TYR A 54 -6.09 3.80 10.75
N GLN A 55 -6.83 4.90 10.89
CA GLN A 55 -6.42 6.21 10.37
C GLN A 55 -5.20 6.81 11.10
N SER A 56 -4.96 6.43 12.35
CA SER A 56 -3.77 6.86 13.11
C SER A 56 -2.51 6.08 12.73
N SER A 57 -2.65 4.96 12.00
CA SER A 57 -1.52 4.12 11.65
C SER A 57 -0.69 4.76 10.53
N PRO A 58 0.66 4.79 10.65
CA PRO A 58 1.53 5.28 9.58
C PRO A 58 1.44 4.43 8.30
N ASP A 59 0.94 3.21 8.42
CA ASP A 59 0.82 2.24 7.32
C ASP A 59 -0.54 2.33 6.59
N TYR A 60 -1.36 3.34 6.90
CA TYR A 60 -2.68 3.58 6.31
C TYR A 60 -2.74 4.89 5.52
N LYS A 61 -3.14 4.83 4.24
CA LYS A 61 -3.37 6.02 3.41
C LYS A 61 -4.76 6.58 3.66
N CYS A 62 -4.84 7.68 4.42
CA CYS A 62 -6.06 8.45 4.46
C CYS A 62 -6.23 9.20 3.12
N CYS A 63 -7.38 9.04 2.46
CA CYS A 63 -7.73 9.84 1.28
C CYS A 63 -7.95 11.34 1.58
N SER A 64 -7.69 11.81 2.81
CA SER A 64 -7.99 13.16 3.27
C SER A 64 -7.06 14.26 2.75
N LEU A 65 -6.06 13.93 1.92
CA LEU A 65 -5.09 14.90 1.40
C LEU A 65 -5.36 15.34 -0.04
N VAL A 66 -6.62 15.34 -0.48
CA VAL A 66 -6.95 16.07 -1.70
C VAL A 66 -7.07 17.55 -1.33
N THR A 67 -5.94 18.24 -1.49
CA THR A 67 -5.75 19.66 -1.86
C THR A 67 -6.94 20.61 -1.66
N ALA A 68 -6.71 21.66 -0.88
CA ALA A 68 -7.56 22.85 -0.74
C ALA A 68 -8.07 23.30 -2.13
N GLY A 69 -9.30 22.93 -2.47
CA GLY A 69 -9.91 23.21 -3.77
C GLY A 69 -10.70 22.05 -4.37
N SER A 70 -10.44 20.81 -3.96
CA SER A 70 -11.29 19.68 -4.33
C SER A 70 -12.42 19.51 -3.32
N ASN A 71 -13.66 19.74 -3.77
CA ASN A 71 -14.86 19.35 -3.04
C ASN A 71 -14.90 17.82 -2.92
N CYS A 72 -14.18 17.27 -1.94
CA CYS A 72 -14.36 15.90 -1.53
C CYS A 72 -15.78 15.79 -0.98
N VAL A 73 -16.69 15.34 -1.84
CA VAL A 73 -18.01 14.87 -1.46
C VAL A 73 -17.80 13.97 -0.25
N ARG A 74 -18.58 14.21 0.82
CA ARG A 74 -18.57 13.42 2.06
C ARG A 74 -19.09 12.01 1.75
N HIS A 75 -18.34 11.25 0.97
CA HIS A 75 -18.50 9.82 0.89
C HIS A 75 -18.19 9.32 2.29
N GLY A 76 -19.09 8.49 2.83
CA GLY A 76 -18.97 7.96 4.18
C GLY A 76 -17.57 7.43 4.46
N THR A 77 -17.23 7.37 5.75
CA THR A 77 -15.90 6.95 6.19
C THR A 77 -15.44 5.69 5.44
N PRO A 78 -14.32 5.76 4.70
CA PRO A 78 -13.92 4.67 3.82
C PRO A 78 -13.71 3.41 4.66
N LYS A 79 -14.30 2.31 4.19
CA LYS A 79 -14.13 0.99 4.79
C LYS A 79 -12.69 0.53 4.61
N ILE A 80 -12.14 -0.13 5.63
CA ILE A 80 -10.79 -0.70 5.54
C ILE A 80 -10.73 -1.67 4.36
N SER A 81 -9.73 -1.51 3.52
CA SER A 81 -9.53 -2.33 2.33
C SER A 81 -8.05 -2.51 2.07
N MET A 82 -7.69 -3.57 1.35
CA MET A 82 -6.29 -3.83 1.00
C MET A 82 -5.64 -2.64 0.28
N SER A 83 -6.40 -1.90 -0.52
CA SER A 83 -5.89 -0.72 -1.21
C SER A 83 -5.38 0.34 -0.21
N MET A 84 -6.00 0.49 0.95
CA MET A 84 -5.63 1.57 1.89
C MET A 84 -4.39 1.25 2.71
N ILE A 85 -3.93 0.00 2.71
CA ILE A 85 -2.70 -0.42 3.39
C ILE A 85 -1.52 -0.12 2.46
N THR A 86 -0.66 0.80 2.88
CA THR A 86 0.49 1.24 2.07
C THR A 86 1.73 0.41 2.30
N ARG A 87 1.86 -0.15 3.51
CA ARG A 87 3.06 -0.84 3.98
C ARG A 87 2.69 -1.95 4.96
N ILE A 88 3.43 -3.04 4.93
CA ILE A 88 3.38 -4.10 5.94
C ILE A 88 4.77 -4.19 6.57
N SER A 89 4.88 -3.59 7.76
CA SER A 89 6.16 -3.34 8.44
C SER A 89 6.68 -4.60 9.15
N ASP A 90 5.80 -5.41 9.74
CA ASP A 90 6.19 -6.64 10.43
C ASP A 90 6.43 -7.79 9.43
N TRP A 91 7.53 -8.52 9.64
CA TRP A 91 7.90 -9.69 8.84
C TRP A 91 6.91 -10.84 9.02
N LYS A 92 6.29 -11.00 10.20
CA LYS A 92 5.27 -12.03 10.44
C LYS A 92 4.01 -11.74 9.64
N GLU A 93 3.55 -10.49 9.68
CA GLU A 93 2.42 -10.04 8.87
C GLU A 93 2.70 -10.18 7.38
N ARG A 94 3.91 -9.86 6.94
CA ARG A 94 4.35 -10.04 5.55
C ARG A 94 4.32 -11.50 5.12
N THR A 95 4.81 -12.39 5.99
CA THR A 95 4.76 -13.84 5.75
C THR A 95 3.30 -14.31 5.63
N LEU A 96 2.42 -13.81 6.49
CA LEU A 96 1.00 -14.10 6.42
C LEU A 96 0.36 -13.55 5.14
N PHE A 97 0.69 -12.31 4.75
CA PHE A 97 0.23 -11.69 3.51
C PHE A 97 0.60 -12.54 2.29
N ASN A 98 1.85 -12.98 2.19
CA ASN A 98 2.31 -13.82 1.07
C ASN A 98 1.57 -15.17 1.01
N LYS A 99 1.18 -15.73 2.16
CA LYS A 99 0.40 -16.97 2.24
C LYS A 99 -1.07 -16.77 1.84
N LEU A 100 -1.68 -15.68 2.30
CA LEU A 100 -3.11 -15.39 2.07
C LEU A 100 -3.37 -14.84 0.66
N TYR A 101 -2.40 -14.14 0.09
CA TYR A 101 -2.47 -13.51 -1.22
C TYR A 101 -1.32 -14.00 -2.11
N PRO A 102 -1.28 -15.30 -2.45
CA PRO A 102 -0.24 -15.84 -3.31
C PRO A 102 -0.32 -15.13 -4.67
N GLN A 103 0.76 -14.45 -5.03
CA GLN A 103 0.87 -13.84 -6.35
C GLN A 103 1.01 -14.96 -7.37
N LYS A 104 -0.08 -15.29 -8.09
CA LYS A 104 -0.08 -16.41 -9.03
C LYS A 104 0.78 -16.19 -10.28
N ASP A 105 1.14 -14.94 -10.62
CA ASP A 105 1.74 -14.63 -11.94
C ASP A 105 2.86 -13.57 -11.91
N TRP A 106 3.45 -13.27 -10.76
CA TRP A 106 4.47 -12.21 -10.64
C TRP A 106 5.81 -12.82 -10.24
N TYR A 107 6.62 -13.16 -11.24
CA TYR A 107 7.98 -13.66 -11.08
C TYR A 107 8.89 -12.50 -10.64
N TYR A 108 9.00 -12.27 -9.33
CA TYR A 108 10.10 -11.49 -8.79
C TYR A 108 11.30 -12.42 -8.70
N GLY A 109 12.41 -12.02 -9.34
CA GLY A 109 13.67 -12.74 -9.33
C GLY A 109 14.15 -13.06 -7.92
N PRO A 110 15.11 -13.99 -7.78
CA PRO A 110 15.61 -14.45 -6.49
C PRO A 110 15.97 -13.29 -5.58
N ASP A 111 15.82 -13.51 -4.26
CA ASP A 111 16.25 -12.60 -3.20
C ASP A 111 17.77 -12.40 -3.28
N GLU A 112 18.25 -11.61 -4.23
CA GLU A 112 19.59 -11.06 -4.19
C GLU A 112 19.55 -9.95 -3.14
N GLU A 113 20.06 -10.28 -1.95
CA GLU A 113 20.49 -9.30 -0.98
C GLU A 113 21.57 -8.42 -1.62
N ILE A 114 21.15 -7.35 -2.29
CA ILE A 114 22.06 -6.25 -2.63
C ILE A 114 22.38 -5.58 -1.29
N GLU A 115 23.58 -5.87 -0.77
CA GLU A 115 24.11 -5.34 0.50
C GLU A 115 23.76 -3.86 0.66
N GLY A 116 22.91 -3.55 1.65
CA GLY A 116 22.53 -2.18 2.01
C GLY A 116 21.15 -1.71 1.56
N THR A 117 20.43 -2.42 0.69
CA THR A 117 19.11 -1.98 0.20
C THR A 117 17.99 -2.89 0.73
N ARG A 118 17.33 -2.47 1.81
CA ARG A 118 16.18 -3.20 2.36
C ARG A 118 14.99 -3.16 1.38
N LEU A 119 14.69 -4.29 0.75
CA LEU A 119 13.42 -4.49 0.05
C LEU A 119 12.25 -4.34 1.04
N SER A 120 11.37 -3.38 0.76
CA SER A 120 10.16 -3.17 1.55
C SER A 120 8.94 -3.50 0.71
N TYR A 121 7.93 -4.10 1.34
CA TYR A 121 6.63 -4.23 0.72
C TYR A 121 5.98 -2.86 0.74
N ALA A 122 5.86 -2.26 -0.43
CA ALA A 122 5.21 -0.98 -0.61
C ALA A 122 4.09 -1.12 -1.64
N ARG A 123 3.09 -0.26 -1.55
CA ARG A 123 2.15 -0.04 -2.64
C ARG A 123 2.80 0.90 -3.66
N CYS A 124 2.93 0.46 -4.91
CA CYS A 124 3.32 1.36 -5.99
C CYS A 124 2.30 2.50 -6.07
N LEU A 125 2.78 3.74 -5.92
CA LEU A 125 1.95 4.94 -5.96
C LEU A 125 1.33 5.20 -7.34
N HIS A 126 1.89 4.60 -8.40
CA HIS A 126 1.40 4.74 -9.77
C HIS A 126 0.31 3.70 -10.10
N CYS A 127 0.62 2.40 -9.98
CA CYS A 127 -0.32 1.35 -10.39
C CYS A 127 -1.10 0.71 -9.23
N SER A 128 -0.94 1.21 -8.00
CA SER A 128 -1.61 0.69 -6.81
C SER A 128 -1.30 -0.76 -6.43
N LYS A 129 -0.38 -1.43 -7.14
CA LYS A 129 0.01 -2.81 -6.86
C LYS A 129 0.87 -2.85 -5.60
N VAL A 130 0.59 -3.81 -4.72
CA VAL A 130 1.42 -4.11 -3.55
C VAL A 130 2.41 -5.21 -3.96
N GLY A 131 3.69 -4.97 -3.75
CA GLY A 131 4.74 -5.91 -4.12
C GLY A 131 6.06 -5.58 -3.40
N ARG A 132 7.08 -6.42 -3.63
CA ARG A 132 8.45 -6.09 -3.26
C ARG A 132 8.97 -5.06 -4.25
N PHE A 133 9.27 -3.87 -3.78
CA PHE A 133 9.92 -2.86 -4.60
C PHE A 133 11.17 -2.37 -3.85
N TYR A 134 12.24 -2.13 -4.61
CA TYR A 134 13.20 -1.12 -4.19
C TYR A 134 12.38 0.17 -4.14
N LEU A 135 12.20 0.73 -2.94
CA LEU A 135 11.66 2.08 -2.82
C LEU A 135 12.76 3.02 -3.33
N TYR A 136 12.86 3.18 -4.64
CA TYR A 136 13.41 4.41 -5.18
C TYR A 136 12.56 5.56 -4.62
N SER A 137 13.18 6.73 -4.43
CA SER A 137 12.71 7.88 -3.62
C SER A 137 11.26 8.35 -3.88
N TYR A 138 10.57 7.81 -4.88
CA TYR A 138 9.23 8.18 -5.31
C TYR A 138 8.15 7.08 -5.16
N GLY A 139 8.43 5.94 -4.55
CA GLY A 139 7.41 4.93 -4.22
C GLY A 139 6.74 4.27 -5.42
N ARG A 140 7.47 4.08 -6.52
CA ARG A 140 6.99 3.38 -7.72
C ARG A 140 7.53 1.95 -7.75
N CYS A 141 6.78 1.06 -8.39
CA CYS A 141 7.35 -0.24 -8.76
C CYS A 141 8.29 -0.07 -9.94
N GLU A 142 9.29 -0.94 -10.04
CA GLU A 142 10.24 -0.95 -11.15
C GLU A 142 9.54 -0.86 -12.54
N PRO A 143 8.46 -1.61 -12.83
CA PRO A 143 7.73 -1.40 -14.09
C PRO A 143 7.21 0.03 -14.30
N CYS A 144 6.66 0.66 -13.25
CA CYS A 144 6.14 2.03 -13.33
C CYS A 144 7.25 3.09 -13.32
N GLU A 145 8.42 2.77 -12.77
CA GLU A 145 9.60 3.61 -12.83
C GLU A 145 10.23 3.55 -14.21
N VAL A 146 10.44 2.36 -14.77
CA VAL A 146 10.93 2.19 -16.15
C VAL A 146 9.98 2.84 -17.15
N SER A 147 8.66 2.69 -16.99
CA SER A 147 7.69 3.42 -17.83
C SER A 147 7.79 4.94 -17.65
N SER A 148 8.02 5.44 -16.44
CA SER A 148 8.18 6.87 -16.20
C SER A 148 9.49 7.42 -16.77
N ASN A 149 10.59 6.67 -16.64
CA ASN A 149 11.88 7.08 -17.16
C ASN A 149 11.86 7.08 -18.68
N ARG A 150 11.29 6.04 -19.31
CA ARG A 150 11.05 6.06 -20.78
C ARG A 150 10.19 7.25 -21.22
N PHE A 151 9.17 7.61 -20.45
CA PHE A 151 8.37 8.80 -20.73
C PHE A 151 9.19 10.10 -20.61
N MET A 152 9.99 10.26 -19.56
CA MET A 152 10.86 11.43 -19.39
C MET A 152 11.96 11.49 -20.46
N ASP A 153 12.52 10.35 -20.86
CA ASP A 153 13.50 10.26 -21.95
C ASP A 153 12.86 10.66 -23.29
N SER A 154 11.61 10.26 -23.54
CA SER A 154 10.89 10.68 -24.75
C SER A 154 10.61 12.19 -24.80
N LEU A 155 10.40 12.84 -23.65
CA LEU A 155 10.21 14.30 -23.59
C LEU A 155 11.53 15.07 -23.77
N ASN A 156 12.66 14.49 -23.38
CA ASN A 156 13.97 15.12 -23.54
C ASN A 156 14.52 15.00 -24.97
N MET A 157 14.05 14.05 -25.78
CA MET A 157 14.46 13.93 -27.18
C MET A 157 13.89 15.05 -28.07
N ASP A 158 12.75 15.63 -27.72
CA ASP A 158 12.15 16.73 -28.50
C ASP A 158 12.84 18.10 -28.27
N PHE A 159 13.69 18.23 -27.24
CA PHE A 159 14.31 19.52 -26.90
C PHE A 159 15.67 19.75 -27.58
N HIS A 160 16.30 18.71 -28.13
CA HIS A 160 17.65 18.80 -28.70
C HIS A 160 17.73 18.92 -30.23
N GLU A 161 16.62 18.80 -30.97
CA GLU A 161 16.62 18.98 -32.43
C GLU A 161 16.49 20.46 -32.90
N GLY A 162 16.45 21.43 -31.98
CA GLY A 162 16.19 22.84 -32.31
C GLY A 162 17.40 23.80 -32.33
N ILE A 163 18.61 23.36 -31.95
CA ILE A 163 19.80 24.24 -31.87
C ILE A 163 20.89 23.72 -32.81
N ALA A 164 20.53 23.49 -34.07
CA ALA A 164 21.51 23.42 -35.14
C ALA A 164 21.83 24.85 -35.60
N ASP A 165 22.90 25.37 -35.01
CA ASP A 165 23.97 26.08 -35.73
C ASP A 165 23.53 27.07 -36.83
N ARG A 166 23.17 28.29 -36.42
CA ARG A 166 23.39 29.49 -37.25
C ARG A 166 24.67 30.18 -36.77
N THR A 167 25.81 29.58 -37.07
CA THR A 167 27.06 30.33 -37.20
C THR A 167 27.13 30.80 -38.65
N ASP A 168 26.35 31.85 -38.95
CA ASP A 168 26.50 32.56 -40.22
C ASP A 168 27.88 33.23 -40.24
N ASP A 169 28.62 32.86 -41.27
CA ASP A 169 29.93 33.36 -41.67
C ASP A 169 30.00 34.89 -41.62
N ALA A 170 30.85 35.42 -40.73
CA ALA A 170 31.35 36.78 -40.81
C ALA A 170 32.83 36.74 -41.24
N SER A 171 33.06 36.38 -42.50
CA SER A 171 34.32 36.61 -43.21
C SER A 171 34.04 37.51 -44.40
N ASP A 172 34.89 38.52 -44.59
CA ASP A 172 35.03 39.37 -45.78
C ASP A 172 34.10 40.60 -45.90
N ILE A 173 34.55 41.75 -45.38
CA ILE A 173 35.16 42.89 -46.11
C ILE A 173 35.35 44.08 -45.15
#